data_AF-A0A1E8E3F3-F1
#
_entry.id   AF-A0A1E8E3F3-F1
#
_cell.length_a   1.000
_cell.length_b   1.000
_cell.length_c   1.000
_cell.angle_alpha   90.00
_cell.angle_beta   90.00
_cell.angle_gamma   90.00
#
_symmetry.space_group_name_H-M   'P 1'
#
loop_
_entity.id
_entity.type
_entity.pdbx_description
1 polymer ?
#
loop_
_entity_poly.entity_id
_entity_poly.type
_entity_poly.pdbx_seq_one_letter_code
_entity_poly.pdbx_strand_id
1 'polypeptide(L)'
;MKTENVEKNQSQVRLKKMVAYFILLALVFISAIMVVFQVFEYRHDYRELSSYMRERDDLNAEWGRLLIEQQTFGATAQIGTRAVTQLRMYSPPAQQTVVISLPTTSAQQ
;
A
#
# COMPACT_ATOMS: atom_id res chain seq x y z
N MET A 1 -61.06 -46.73 -13.56
CA MET A 1 -60.92 -45.26 -13.79
C MET A 1 -60.08 -44.53 -12.73
N LYS A 2 -60.04 -44.95 -11.45
CA LYS A 2 -59.18 -44.31 -10.42
C LYS A 2 -57.69 -44.68 -10.47
N THR A 3 -57.36 -45.87 -10.97
CA THR A 3 -55.99 -46.43 -10.96
C THR A 3 -55.06 -45.79 -11.99
N GLU A 4 -55.57 -45.48 -13.19
CA GLU A 4 -54.81 -44.83 -14.27
C GLU A 4 -54.32 -43.42 -13.90
N ASN A 5 -55.14 -42.66 -13.16
CA ASN A 5 -54.80 -41.29 -12.77
C ASN A 5 -53.67 -41.24 -11.71
N VAL A 6 -53.56 -42.29 -10.88
CA VAL A 6 -52.52 -42.38 -9.83
C VAL A 6 -51.15 -42.69 -10.45
N GLU A 7 -51.08 -43.59 -11.43
CA GLU A 7 -49.83 -43.86 -12.16
C GLU A 7 -49.34 -42.65 -12.96
N LYS A 8 -50.26 -41.94 -13.62
CA LYS A 8 -49.93 -40.74 -14.42
C LYS A 8 -49.39 -39.59 -13.56
N ASN A 9 -49.89 -39.42 -12.33
CA ASN A 9 -49.38 -38.42 -11.40
C ASN A 9 -48.02 -38.83 -10.81
N GLN A 10 -47.83 -40.13 -10.49
CA GLN A 10 -46.54 -40.67 -10.05
C GLN A 10 -45.42 -40.47 -11.09
N SER A 11 -45.68 -40.69 -12.38
CA SER A 11 -44.69 -40.48 -13.45
C SER A 11 -44.34 -39.01 -13.65
N GLN A 12 -45.34 -38.11 -13.59
CA GLN A 12 -45.14 -36.66 -13.67
C GLN A 12 -44.28 -36.12 -12.52
N VAL A 13 -44.48 -36.62 -11.29
CA VAL A 13 -43.65 -36.23 -10.13
C VAL A 13 -42.21 -36.71 -10.30
N ARG A 14 -41.98 -37.92 -10.82
CA ARG A 14 -40.63 -38.43 -11.11
C ARG A 14 -39.94 -37.59 -12.19
N LEU A 15 -40.65 -37.22 -13.26
CA LEU A 15 -40.12 -36.37 -14.32
C LEU A 15 -39.73 -34.98 -13.80
N LYS A 16 -40.60 -34.33 -13.02
CA LYS A 16 -40.31 -33.02 -12.39
C LYS A 16 -39.08 -33.08 -11.48
N LYS A 17 -38.91 -34.15 -10.71
CA LYS A 17 -37.71 -34.36 -9.88
C LYS A 17 -36.45 -34.52 -10.72
N MET A 18 -36.50 -35.31 -11.80
CA MET A 18 -35.35 -35.46 -12.69
C MET A 18 -34.96 -34.14 -13.35
N VAL A 19 -35.94 -33.37 -13.84
CA VAL A 19 -35.69 -32.01 -14.39
C VAL A 19 -35.09 -31.10 -13.34
N ALA A 20 -35.61 -31.10 -12.11
CA ALA A 20 -35.06 -30.30 -11.01
C ALA A 20 -33.60 -30.67 -10.69
N TYR A 21 -33.25 -31.97 -10.65
CA TYR A 21 -31.87 -32.40 -10.44
C TYR A 21 -30.96 -31.99 -11.60
N PHE A 22 -31.45 -32.05 -12.84
CA PHE A 22 -30.67 -31.63 -14.00
C PHE A 22 -30.38 -30.12 -13.99
N ILE A 23 -31.38 -29.30 -13.62
CA ILE A 23 -31.21 -27.86 -13.45
C ILE A 23 -30.21 -27.55 -12.34
N LEU A 24 -30.32 -28.24 -11.20
CA LEU A 24 -29.38 -28.06 -10.09
C LEU A 24 -27.95 -28.43 -10.50
N LEU A 25 -27.76 -29.54 -11.22
CA LEU A 25 -26.47 -29.93 -11.76
C LEU A 25 -25.92 -28.85 -12.70
N ALA A 26 -26.73 -28.35 -13.62
CA ALA A 26 -26.33 -27.29 -14.55
C ALA A 26 -25.91 -26.01 -13.81
N LEU A 27 -26.66 -25.58 -12.79
CA LEU A 27 -26.31 -24.42 -11.97
C LEU A 27 -24.96 -24.60 -11.24
N VAL A 28 -24.70 -25.79 -10.71
CA VAL A 28 -23.40 -26.10 -10.06
C VAL A 28 -22.25 -26.01 -11.07
N PHE A 29 -22.41 -26.56 -12.28
CA PHE A 29 -21.40 -26.46 -13.32
C PHE A 29 -21.15 -25.01 -13.76
N ILE A 30 -22.21 -24.23 -13.96
CA ILE A 30 -22.09 -22.80 -14.30
C ILE A 30 -21.35 -22.06 -13.18
N SER A 31 -21.69 -22.31 -11.92
CA SER A 31 -21.01 -21.71 -10.77
C SER A 31 -19.53 -22.08 -10.74
N ALA A 32 -19.18 -23.35 -10.95
CA ALA A 32 -17.80 -23.80 -10.97
C ALA A 32 -16.98 -23.09 -12.05
N ILE A 33 -17.53 -22.99 -13.27
CA ILE A 33 -16.89 -22.28 -14.38
C ILE A 33 -16.73 -20.79 -14.05
N MET A 34 -17.76 -20.15 -13.51
CA MET A 34 -17.75 -18.73 -13.17
C MET A 34 -16.68 -18.39 -12.12
N VAL A 35 -16.51 -19.25 -11.10
CA VAL A 35 -15.45 -19.07 -10.09
C VAL A 35 -14.06 -19.15 -10.72
N VAL A 36 -13.84 -20.07 -11.66
CA VAL A 36 -12.55 -20.18 -12.37
C VAL A 36 -12.25 -18.92 -13.16
N PHE A 37 -13.23 -18.40 -13.90
CA PHE A 37 -13.09 -17.13 -14.63
C PHE A 37 -12.80 -15.96 -13.69
N GLN A 38 -13.52 -15.86 -12.57
CA GLN A 38 -13.30 -14.81 -11.59
C GLN A 38 -11.87 -14.85 -11.02
N VAL A 39 -11.35 -16.04 -10.69
CA VAL A 39 -9.98 -16.19 -10.18
C VAL A 39 -8.94 -15.86 -11.25
N PHE A 40 -9.19 -16.22 -12.52
CA PHE A 40 -8.32 -15.86 -13.62
C PHE A 40 -8.23 -14.35 -13.81
N GLU A 41 -9.37 -13.68 -13.90
CA GLU A 41 -9.45 -12.22 -14.03
C GLU A 41 -8.78 -11.51 -12.85
N TYR A 42 -9.11 -11.97 -11.63
CA TYR A 42 -8.48 -11.46 -10.41
C TYR A 42 -6.95 -11.57 -10.46
N ARG A 43 -6.40 -12.71 -10.90
CA ARG A 43 -4.95 -12.88 -11.03
C ARG A 43 -4.35 -12.03 -12.14
N HIS A 44 -5.10 -11.72 -13.19
CA HIS A 44 -4.67 -10.85 -14.26
C HIS A 44 -4.54 -9.41 -13.76
N ASP A 45 -5.63 -8.86 -13.21
CA ASP A 45 -5.69 -7.49 -12.68
C ASP A 45 -4.70 -7.26 -11.53
N TYR A 46 -4.59 -8.27 -10.64
CA TYR A 46 -3.65 -8.21 -9.53
C TYR A 46 -2.19 -8.15 -9.99
N ARG A 47 -1.87 -8.72 -11.16
CA ARG A 47 -0.51 -8.72 -11.68
C ARG A 47 -0.08 -7.30 -12.08
N GLU A 48 -0.98 -6.55 -12.72
CA GLU A 48 -0.75 -5.15 -13.09
C GLU A 48 -0.68 -4.24 -11.84
N LEU A 49 -1.61 -4.43 -10.89
CA LEU A 49 -1.54 -3.70 -9.62
C LEU A 49 -0.22 -3.97 -8.89
N SER A 50 0.23 -5.23 -8.89
CA SER A 50 1.49 -5.62 -8.26
C SER A 50 2.72 -5.02 -8.96
N SER A 51 2.69 -4.77 -10.27
CA SER A 51 3.81 -4.08 -10.94
C SER A 51 3.90 -2.62 -10.51
N TYR A 52 2.79 -1.88 -10.48
CA TYR A 52 2.81 -0.50 -10.03
C TYR A 52 3.20 -0.38 -8.56
N MET A 53 2.77 -1.31 -7.70
CA MET A 53 3.19 -1.35 -6.30
C MET A 53 4.71 -1.55 -6.17
N ARG A 54 5.30 -2.45 -6.97
CA ARG A 54 6.76 -2.67 -6.99
C ARG A 54 7.52 -1.42 -7.44
N GLU A 55 7.07 -0.76 -8.49
CA GLU A 55 7.70 0.47 -8.99
C GLU A 55 7.64 1.58 -7.94
N ARG A 56 6.49 1.76 -7.30
CA ARG A 56 6.33 2.72 -6.20
C ARG A 56 7.29 2.41 -5.03
N ASP A 57 7.43 1.14 -4.67
CA ASP A 57 8.29 0.74 -3.56
C ASP A 57 9.77 0.97 -3.90
N ASP A 58 10.19 0.75 -5.14
CA ASP A 58 11.54 1.06 -5.63
C ASP A 58 11.84 2.57 -5.57
N LEU A 59 10.92 3.40 -6.07
CA LEU A 59 11.02 4.86 -5.99
C LEU A 59 11.08 5.35 -4.54
N ASN A 60 10.29 4.77 -3.63
CA ASN A 60 10.34 5.11 -2.22
C ASN A 60 11.69 4.74 -1.57
N ALA A 61 12.28 3.61 -1.96
CA ALA A 61 13.59 3.20 -1.49
C ALA A 61 14.68 4.18 -1.97
N GLU A 62 14.63 4.57 -3.25
CA GLU A 62 15.55 5.57 -3.81
C GLU A 62 15.37 6.93 -3.14
N TRP A 63 14.13 7.39 -2.94
CA TRP A 63 13.84 8.61 -2.21
C TRP A 63 14.39 8.59 -0.78
N GLY A 64 14.23 7.47 -0.07
CA GLY A 64 14.79 7.29 1.26
C GLY A 64 16.32 7.41 1.28
N ARG A 65 16.99 6.83 0.28
CA ARG A 65 18.45 6.96 0.11
C ARG A 65 18.85 8.41 -0.18
N LEU A 66 18.18 9.08 -1.12
CA LEU A 66 18.44 10.49 -1.44
C LEU A 66 18.24 11.41 -0.24
N LEU A 67 17.24 11.13 0.59
CA LEU A 67 17.00 11.90 1.80
C LEU A 67 18.18 11.77 2.79
N ILE A 68 18.71 10.55 2.97
CA ILE A 68 19.90 10.32 3.81
C ILE A 68 21.13 11.04 3.23
N GLU A 69 21.30 10.99 1.90
CA GLU A 69 22.36 11.73 1.22
C GLU A 69 22.22 13.24 1.47
N GLN A 70 21.01 13.81 1.33
CA GLN A 70 20.73 15.22 1.59
C GLN A 70 21.03 15.62 3.05
N GLN A 71 20.60 14.81 4.02
CA GLN A 71 20.89 15.04 5.44
C GLN A 71 22.41 15.01 5.70
N THR A 72 23.14 14.16 4.98
CA THR A 72 24.61 14.07 5.06
C THR A 72 25.30 15.28 4.41
N PHE A 73 24.78 15.81 3.30
CA PHE A 73 25.31 17.02 2.66
C PHE A 73 25.05 18.30 3.47
N GLY A 74 23.95 18.34 4.24
CA GLY A 74 23.65 19.42 5.19
C GLY A 74 24.35 19.30 6.54
N ALA A 75 25.11 18.23 6.78
CA ALA A 75 25.79 18.01 8.05
C ALA A 75 26.78 19.14 8.34
N THR A 76 26.64 19.74 9.53
CA THR A 76 27.44 20.87 10.05
C THR A 76 28.96 20.71 9.85
N ALA A 77 29.45 19.47 9.81
CA ALA A 77 30.85 19.16 9.54
C ALA A 77 31.35 19.61 8.15
N GLN A 78 30.57 19.44 7.08
CA GLN A 78 30.96 19.91 5.74
C GLN A 78 30.90 21.43 5.64
N ILE A 79 29.86 22.04 6.23
CA ILE A 79 29.69 23.49 6.26
C ILE A 79 30.83 24.14 7.06
N GLY A 80 31.17 23.61 8.24
CA GLY A 80 32.28 24.09 9.06
C GLY A 80 33.63 23.94 8.36
N THR A 81 33.87 22.82 7.68
CA THR A 81 35.11 22.62 6.91
C THR A 81 35.22 23.61 5.75
N ARG A 82 34.15 23.86 4.99
CA ARG A 82 34.15 24.87 3.92
C ARG A 82 34.28 26.30 4.47
N ALA A 83 33.67 26.60 5.61
CA ALA A 83 33.82 27.89 6.29
C ALA A 83 35.29 28.15 6.68
N VAL A 84 35.99 27.14 7.19
CA VAL A 84 37.40 27.26 7.56
C VAL A 84 38.30 27.30 6.32
N THR A 85 38.08 26.44 5.33
CA THR A 85 38.99 26.28 4.18
C THR A 85 38.78 27.32 3.08
N GLN A 86 37.53 27.68 2.75
CA GLN A 86 37.21 28.60 1.67
C GLN A 86 37.01 30.03 2.16
N LEU A 87 36.32 30.21 3.29
CA LEU A 87 36.03 31.53 3.87
C LEU A 87 37.06 31.96 4.92
N ARG A 88 38.04 31.10 5.25
CA ARG A 88 39.07 31.36 6.28
C ARG A 88 38.49 31.73 7.65
N MET A 89 37.27 31.25 7.95
CA MET A 89 36.66 31.47 9.26
C MET A 89 37.44 30.68 10.31
N TYR A 90 37.63 31.29 11.49
CA TYR A 90 38.26 30.66 12.64
C TYR A 90 37.43 30.99 13.89
N SER A 91 37.45 30.10 14.88
CA SER A 91 36.83 30.40 16.16
C SER A 91 37.73 31.37 16.93
N PRO A 92 37.24 32.56 17.31
CA PRO A 92 38.05 33.52 18.07
C PRO A 92 38.44 32.93 19.44
N PRO A 93 39.69 33.15 19.89
CA PRO A 93 40.14 32.72 21.21
C PRO A 93 39.44 33.51 22.32
N ALA A 94 39.42 32.98 23.54
CA ALA A 94 38.71 33.57 24.68
C ALA A 94 39.07 35.04 24.97
N GLN A 95 40.27 35.50 24.58
CA GLN A 95 40.69 36.90 24.73
C GLN A 95 39.94 37.88 23.81
N GLN A 96 39.31 37.38 22.74
CA GLN A 96 38.57 38.18 21.74
C GLN A 96 37.04 38.01 21.88
N THR A 97 36.58 37.28 22.89
CA THR A 97 35.15 37.00 23.13
C THR A 97 34.64 37.85 24.29
N VAL A 98 33.63 38.70 24.02
CA VAL A 98 32.95 39.51 25.05
C VAL A 98 31.54 38.98 25.25
N VAL A 99 31.21 38.59 26.49
CA VAL A 99 29.86 38.19 26.86
C VAL A 99 29.07 39.44 27.22
N ILE A 100 28.03 39.74 26.44
CA ILE A 100 27.11 40.85 26.71
C ILE A 100 25.92 40.28 27.48
N SER A 101 25.81 40.61 28.76
CA SER A 101 24.57 40.38 29.51
C SER A 101 23.57 41.47 29.14
N LEU A 102 22.43 41.08 28.56
CA LEU A 102 21.32 42.00 28.37
C LEU A 102 20.92 42.58 29.73
N PRO A 103 20.66 43.89 29.85
CA PRO A 103 20.16 44.45 31.09
C PRO A 103 18.85 43.75 31.42
N THR A 104 18.84 42.93 32.46
CA THR A 104 17.60 42.44 33.04
C THR A 104 16.88 43.68 33.55
N THR A 105 15.85 44.13 32.84
CA THR A 105 14.91 45.12 33.36
C THR A 105 14.31 44.54 34.63
N SER A 106 14.86 44.90 35.78
CA SER A 106 14.22 44.77 37.07
C SER A 106 13.05 45.76 37.06
N ALA A 107 11.90 45.30 36.57
CA ALA A 107 10.64 45.96 36.82
C ALA A 107 10.37 45.85 38.32
N GLN A 108 10.81 46.85 39.09
CA GLN A 108 10.41 47.10 40.47
C GLN A 108 10.81 48.53 40.86
N GLN A 109 9.89 49.48 40.67
CA GLN A 109 9.15 50.17 41.74
C GLN A 109 8.11 51.11 41.13
#